data_AF-A0A0X1SYC3-F1
#
_entry.id   AF-A0A0X1SYC3-F1
#
_cell.length_a   1.000
_cell.length_b   1.000
_cell.length_c   1.000
_cell.angle_alpha   90.00
_cell.angle_beta   90.00
_cell.angle_gamma   90.00
#
_symmetry.space_group_name_H-M   'P 1'
#
loop_
_entity.id
_entity.type
_entity.pdbx_description
1 polymer ?
#
loop_
_entity_poly.entity_id
_entity_poly.type
_entity_poly.pdbx_seq_one_letter_code
_entity_poly.pdbx_strand_id
1 'polypeptide(L)'
;MPLVAKLAGTSHGDIRLQYISLDSAAKIIIDSELQVLGGDYKHWLIPYSTQSPAYHPFLRQNQALFNSYLILMGSYLVIIGALTARRQTELLTAASETCLYPDVNPYDPANLSVEYELGFMAGKTGNRHAKEFLTVPIPTLVAKLLWDLKIFHHAFVREGLMPADMPLFFYVGAKNVTARPMSPSTYNSCLTAICDYTQTPTIELNGRVHRFYVRQHQFRRFFAMVFFASAGFKDLDALRAFMGHSDIQHLYTYIVEVTPGAMLQEVKARTLTEAALAESPTIENINVLKRFLCEVNNVHDLTLKDVSSLKSILRRASASCGEQLRSDIPSLSETDVYDNLEYLLTLKLIDLQPDFVRVEDDQGIRQDVHLIVKLKL
;
A
#
# COMPACT_ATOMS: atom_id res chain seq x y z
N MET A 1 36.44 -14.48 27.87
CA MET A 1 37.53 -15.05 27.03
C MET A 1 37.37 -14.51 25.62
N PRO A 2 38.25 -13.62 25.13
CA PRO A 2 38.25 -13.21 23.74
C PRO A 2 39.27 -14.06 22.96
N LEU A 3 38.78 -14.82 22.00
CA LEU A 3 39.52 -15.48 20.91
C LEU A 3 38.59 -15.31 19.69
N VAL A 4 39.04 -14.88 18.51
CA VAL A 4 40.11 -15.43 17.66
C VAL A 4 40.61 -14.26 16.78
N ALA A 5 41.84 -13.73 16.90
CA ALA A 5 43.14 -14.25 16.47
C ALA A 5 43.26 -14.56 14.95
N LYS A 6 44.16 -13.81 14.30
CA LYS A 6 44.86 -14.12 13.03
C LYS A 6 44.03 -14.14 11.73
N LEU A 7 44.09 -13.01 11.02
CA LEU A 7 44.41 -13.04 9.60
C LEU A 7 45.84 -12.51 9.44
N ALA A 8 46.80 -13.42 9.54
CA ALA A 8 48.20 -13.15 9.22
C ALA A 8 48.58 -13.95 7.97
N GLY A 9 48.98 -13.23 6.92
CA GLY A 9 49.79 -13.74 5.82
C GLY A 9 49.03 -14.07 4.54
N THR A 10 48.86 -13.11 3.64
CA THR A 10 49.58 -13.06 2.34
C THR A 10 49.19 -11.78 1.60
N SER A 11 50.19 -11.13 0.99
CA SER A 11 50.13 -9.88 0.23
C SER A 11 48.96 -9.80 -0.75
N HIS A 12 48.08 -8.80 -0.61
CA HIS A 12 47.38 -8.02 -1.65
C HIS A 12 46.62 -6.87 -0.95
N GLY A 13 46.73 -5.65 -1.50
CA GLY A 13 46.21 -4.35 -1.03
C GLY A 13 45.24 -4.32 0.16
N ASP A 14 45.73 -3.79 1.29
CA ASP A 14 45.00 -3.53 2.54
C ASP A 14 43.70 -2.74 2.32
N ILE A 15 42.53 -3.38 2.49
CA ILE A 15 41.33 -2.67 2.96
C ILE A 15 41.47 -2.51 4.46
N ARG A 16 41.69 -1.29 4.95
CA ARG A 16 41.51 -0.97 6.37
C ARG A 16 40.10 -0.46 6.62
N LEU A 17 39.15 -1.37 6.83
CA LEU A 17 37.96 -1.05 7.63
C LEU A 17 38.33 -1.32 9.09
N GLN A 18 38.74 -0.28 9.82
CA GLN A 18 39.05 -0.42 11.25
C GLN A 18 37.77 -0.43 12.06
N TYR A 19 37.48 -1.57 12.70
CA TYR A 19 36.44 -1.72 13.73
C TYR A 19 37.10 -1.73 15.11
N ILE A 20 36.62 -0.86 16.00
CA ILE A 20 37.07 -0.76 17.40
C ILE A 20 35.90 -1.20 18.30
N SER A 21 36.20 -2.11 19.22
CA SER A 21 35.30 -2.58 20.28
C SER A 21 34.87 -1.42 21.20
N LEU A 22 33.56 -1.27 21.40
CA LEU A 22 32.92 -0.10 22.05
C LEU A 22 32.78 -0.20 23.58
N ASP A 23 33.82 -0.66 24.29
CA ASP A 23 33.90 -0.48 25.75
C ASP A 23 34.75 0.73 26.17
N SER A 24 35.36 1.45 25.21
CA SER A 24 36.21 2.61 25.53
C SER A 24 35.53 3.94 25.21
N ALA A 25 35.51 4.84 26.18
CA ALA A 25 34.98 6.21 26.16
C ALA A 25 35.69 7.19 25.19
N ALA A 26 36.18 6.71 24.05
CA ALA A 26 36.85 7.52 23.04
C ALA A 26 35.88 7.96 21.94
N LYS A 27 35.82 9.27 21.68
CA LYS A 27 35.06 9.86 20.57
C LYS A 27 35.45 9.19 19.24
N ILE A 28 34.44 8.72 18.50
CA ILE A 28 34.63 8.19 17.16
C ILE A 28 34.84 9.36 16.20
N ILE A 29 36.00 9.39 15.55
CA ILE A 29 36.28 10.24 14.40
C ILE A 29 35.82 9.47 13.17
N ILE A 30 34.79 9.98 12.51
CA ILE A 30 34.24 9.40 11.29
C ILE A 30 34.96 10.09 10.14
N ASP A 31 35.74 9.34 9.37
CA ASP A 31 36.39 9.89 8.19
C ASP A 31 35.33 10.29 7.16
N SER A 32 35.48 11.49 6.59
CA SER A 32 34.64 11.94 5.49
C SER A 32 34.95 11.17 4.21
N GLU A 33 36.16 10.63 4.04
CA GLU A 33 36.52 9.83 2.87
C GLU A 33 36.48 8.34 3.19
N LEU A 34 35.81 7.59 2.31
CA LEU A 34 35.62 6.15 2.45
C LEU A 34 36.33 5.47 1.27
N GLN A 35 37.37 4.68 1.52
CA GLN A 35 38.00 3.82 0.51
C GLN A 35 37.45 2.40 0.65
N VAL A 36 36.24 2.14 0.11
CA VAL A 36 35.71 0.77 0.01
C VAL A 36 36.23 0.13 -1.27
N LEU A 37 36.80 -1.06 -1.16
CA LEU A 37 37.20 -1.84 -2.33
C LEU A 37 35.95 -2.21 -3.14
N GLY A 38 35.88 -1.70 -4.38
CA GLY A 38 34.85 -2.06 -5.36
C GLY A 38 33.53 -1.27 -5.31
N GLY A 39 33.44 -0.17 -4.55
CA GLY A 39 32.25 0.68 -4.51
C GLY A 39 32.47 2.07 -5.12
N ASP A 40 31.43 2.67 -5.70
CA ASP A 40 31.42 4.06 -6.19
C ASP A 40 31.33 5.11 -5.06
N TYR A 41 31.30 4.66 -3.80
CA TYR A 41 31.18 5.53 -2.63
C TYR A 41 32.52 6.17 -2.27
N LYS A 42 32.55 7.49 -2.23
CA LYS A 42 33.72 8.30 -1.85
C LYS A 42 33.68 8.74 -0.39
N HIS A 43 32.50 8.69 0.23
CA HIS A 43 32.27 9.23 1.56
C HIS A 43 31.44 8.28 2.42
N TRP A 44 31.65 8.33 3.73
CA TRP A 44 30.79 7.59 4.66
C TRP A 44 29.44 8.27 4.85
N LEU A 45 29.41 9.54 5.27
CA LEU A 45 28.20 10.32 5.52
C LEU A 45 28.35 11.76 5.02
N ILE A 46 27.24 12.37 4.61
CA ILE A 46 27.16 13.80 4.31
C ILE A 46 26.89 14.56 5.63
N PRO A 47 27.80 15.44 6.10
CA PRO A 47 27.61 16.15 7.35
C PRO A 47 26.34 17.01 7.32
N TYR A 48 25.40 16.74 8.23
CA TYR A 48 24.13 17.48 8.33
C TYR A 48 24.34 18.95 8.74
N SER A 49 25.50 19.30 9.32
CA SER A 49 25.81 20.63 9.84
C SER A 49 25.93 21.71 8.78
N THR A 50 25.97 21.35 7.50
CA THR A 50 25.86 22.30 6.41
C THR A 50 24.46 22.21 5.81
N GLN A 51 23.55 23.08 6.23
CA GLN A 51 22.38 23.50 5.42
C GLN A 51 22.85 24.28 4.18
N SER A 52 23.94 23.82 3.56
CA SER A 52 24.45 24.36 2.32
C SER A 52 23.41 24.06 1.26
N PRO A 53 23.10 25.02 0.37
CA PRO A 53 22.35 24.77 -0.84
C PRO A 53 22.88 23.56 -1.65
N ALA A 54 24.15 23.19 -1.46
CA ALA A 54 24.79 22.04 -2.08
C ALA A 54 24.43 20.66 -1.47
N TYR A 55 23.76 20.58 -0.31
CA TYR A 55 23.45 19.30 0.34
C TYR A 55 22.63 18.38 -0.56
N HIS A 56 21.50 18.86 -1.07
CA HIS A 56 20.61 18.03 -1.88
C HIS A 56 21.24 17.63 -3.24
N PRO A 57 21.94 18.53 -3.97
CA PRO A 57 22.74 18.13 -5.12
C PRO A 57 23.75 17.03 -4.79
N PHE A 58 24.46 17.11 -3.66
CA PHE A 58 25.45 16.11 -3.26
C PHE A 58 24.83 14.78 -2.87
N LEU A 59 23.70 14.81 -2.14
CA LEU A 59 22.91 13.61 -1.80
C LEU A 59 22.56 12.79 -3.05
N ARG A 60 22.22 13.46 -4.16
CA ARG A 60 21.84 12.82 -5.42
C ARG A 60 23.02 12.30 -6.25
N GLN A 61 24.26 12.59 -5.86
CA GLN A 61 25.44 12.01 -6.51
C GLN A 61 25.72 10.58 -6.05
N ASN A 62 25.02 10.08 -5.02
CA ASN A 62 25.19 8.73 -4.46
C ASN A 62 26.62 8.40 -4.01
N GLN A 63 27.39 9.43 -3.62
CA GLN A 63 28.79 9.26 -3.20
C GLN A 63 28.95 8.94 -1.72
N ALA A 64 27.88 9.05 -0.91
CA ALA A 64 27.92 8.82 0.53
C ALA A 64 27.16 7.54 0.92
N LEU A 65 27.88 6.53 1.41
CA LEU A 65 27.34 5.20 1.69
C LEU A 65 26.18 5.23 2.69
N PHE A 66 26.34 5.92 3.82
CA PHE A 66 25.32 5.97 4.87
C PHE A 66 24.04 6.64 4.37
N ASN A 67 24.16 7.73 3.61
CA ASN A 67 23.02 8.42 3.04
C ASN A 67 22.30 7.54 2.00
N SER A 68 23.04 6.83 1.16
CA SER A 68 22.47 5.85 0.23
C SER A 68 21.76 4.70 0.94
N TYR A 69 22.28 4.23 2.08
CA TYR A 69 21.56 3.29 2.95
C TYR A 69 20.23 3.87 3.45
N LEU A 70 20.21 5.11 3.95
CA LEU A 70 18.96 5.75 4.39
C LEU A 70 17.95 5.89 3.25
N ILE A 71 18.42 6.23 2.05
CA ILE A 71 17.58 6.33 0.85
C ILE A 71 17.02 4.95 0.48
N LEU A 72 17.85 3.89 0.48
CA LEU A 72 17.43 2.53 0.20
C LEU A 72 16.36 2.06 1.19
N MET A 73 16.62 2.22 2.50
CA MET A 73 15.64 1.90 3.53
C MET A 73 14.37 2.73 3.35
N GLY A 74 14.48 4.02 3.05
CA GLY A 74 13.35 4.88 2.73
C GLY A 74 12.51 4.35 1.56
N SER A 75 13.15 3.92 0.47
CA SER A 75 12.49 3.31 -0.69
C SER A 75 11.74 2.04 -0.31
N TYR A 76 12.34 1.17 0.50
CA TYR A 76 11.70 -0.06 0.96
C TYR A 76 10.45 0.27 1.79
N LEU A 77 10.57 1.23 2.71
CA LEU A 77 9.46 1.69 3.54
C LEU A 77 8.33 2.33 2.73
N VAL A 78 8.63 3.04 1.64
CA VAL A 78 7.62 3.59 0.73
C VAL A 78 6.82 2.46 0.09
N ILE A 79 7.50 1.47 -0.49
CA ILE A 79 6.84 0.36 -1.22
C ILE A 79 6.05 -0.51 -0.24
N ILE A 80 6.69 -0.95 0.85
CA ILE A 80 6.04 -1.75 1.89
C ILE A 80 4.86 -0.97 2.49
N GLY A 81 5.04 0.30 2.83
CA GLY A 81 3.99 1.12 3.41
C GLY A 81 2.80 1.30 2.48
N ALA A 82 3.06 1.53 1.18
CA ALA A 82 2.03 1.78 0.18
C ALA A 82 1.25 0.52 -0.23
N LEU A 83 1.81 -0.68 -0.05
CA LEU A 83 1.24 -1.93 -0.56
C LEU A 83 0.77 -2.91 0.52
N THR A 84 0.88 -2.57 1.81
CA THR A 84 0.52 -3.50 2.91
C THR A 84 -0.52 -2.96 3.87
N ALA A 85 -0.92 -1.69 3.72
CA ALA A 85 -1.84 -0.97 4.59
C ALA A 85 -1.45 -0.96 6.09
N ARG A 86 -0.22 -1.29 6.47
CA ARG A 86 0.16 -1.47 7.89
C ARG A 86 0.31 -0.15 8.65
N ARG A 87 0.06 -0.20 9.96
CA ARG A 87 0.43 0.89 10.87
C ARG A 87 1.94 0.91 11.09
N GLN A 88 2.49 2.09 11.38
CA GLN A 88 3.92 2.23 11.66
C GLN A 88 4.37 1.33 12.82
N THR A 89 3.58 1.28 13.89
CA THR A 89 3.89 0.45 15.06
C THR A 89 3.88 -1.04 14.74
N GLU A 90 3.07 -1.49 13.78
CA GLU A 90 3.01 -2.90 13.36
C GLU A 90 4.31 -3.26 12.62
N LEU A 91 4.72 -2.44 11.65
CA LEU A 91 5.97 -2.61 10.90
C LEU A 91 7.20 -2.55 11.82
N LEU A 92 7.26 -1.60 12.74
CA LEU A 92 8.38 -1.47 13.68
C LEU A 92 8.55 -2.67 14.63
N THR A 93 7.54 -3.53 14.74
CA THR A 93 7.59 -4.75 15.56
C THR A 93 7.62 -6.03 14.73
N ALA A 94 7.80 -5.94 13.41
CA ALA A 94 7.91 -7.12 12.55
C ALA A 94 9.17 -7.93 12.91
N ALA A 95 9.01 -9.24 13.08
CA ALA A 95 10.10 -10.18 13.34
C ALA A 95 10.62 -10.78 12.03
N SER A 96 11.91 -11.13 11.95
CA SER A 96 12.49 -11.73 10.74
C SER A 96 11.80 -13.05 10.38
N GLU A 97 11.51 -13.84 11.40
CA GLU A 97 11.05 -15.23 11.37
C GLU A 97 9.57 -15.34 10.98
N THR A 98 8.79 -14.28 11.25
CA THR A 98 7.32 -14.31 11.09
C THR A 98 6.80 -13.22 10.16
N CYS A 99 7.66 -12.48 9.46
CA CYS A 99 7.21 -11.41 8.56
C CYS A 99 6.77 -11.93 7.19
N LEU A 100 7.19 -13.11 6.74
CA LEU A 100 6.92 -13.62 5.40
C LEU A 100 6.40 -15.05 5.44
N TYR A 101 5.27 -15.30 4.79
CA TYR A 101 4.69 -16.63 4.62
C TYR A 101 4.39 -16.91 3.15
N PRO A 102 4.69 -18.12 2.64
CA PRO A 102 5.63 -19.06 3.22
C PRO A 102 7.04 -18.43 3.29
N ASP A 103 7.85 -18.87 4.26
CA ASP A 103 9.20 -18.34 4.47
C ASP A 103 10.21 -18.96 3.48
N VAL A 104 10.04 -18.64 2.20
CA VAL A 104 10.86 -19.15 1.09
C VAL A 104 11.35 -17.99 0.23
N ASN A 105 12.49 -18.19 -0.44
CA ASN A 105 13.14 -17.15 -1.23
C ASN A 105 12.31 -16.76 -2.47
N PRO A 106 11.79 -15.52 -2.56
CA PRO A 106 11.00 -15.06 -3.71
C PRO A 106 11.83 -14.76 -4.97
N TYR A 107 13.15 -14.82 -4.88
CA TYR A 107 14.05 -14.72 -6.04
C TYR A 107 14.33 -16.08 -6.70
N ASP A 108 14.00 -17.19 -6.04
CA ASP A 108 14.20 -18.53 -6.60
C ASP A 108 13.19 -18.77 -7.75
N PRO A 109 13.64 -19.16 -8.95
CA PRO A 109 12.75 -19.53 -10.05
C PRO A 109 11.73 -20.63 -9.69
N ALA A 110 12.04 -21.52 -8.74
CA ALA A 110 11.12 -22.54 -8.26
C ALA A 110 9.90 -21.95 -7.52
N ASN A 111 10.01 -20.72 -7.01
CA ASN A 111 8.99 -20.08 -6.18
C ASN A 111 8.18 -19.00 -6.92
N LEU A 112 8.20 -18.98 -8.26
CA LEU A 112 7.51 -17.95 -9.07
C LEU A 112 5.99 -17.96 -8.91
N SER A 113 5.39 -19.12 -8.64
CA SER A 113 3.94 -19.27 -8.46
C SER A 113 3.49 -19.16 -7.00
N VAL A 114 4.41 -18.87 -6.08
CA VAL A 114 4.11 -18.78 -4.65
C VAL A 114 3.36 -17.47 -4.37
N GLU A 115 2.22 -17.59 -3.72
CA GLU A 115 1.49 -16.47 -3.14
C GLU A 115 2.05 -16.19 -1.75
N TYR A 116 2.43 -14.94 -1.50
CA TYR A 116 3.06 -14.53 -0.25
C TYR A 116 2.11 -13.73 0.62
N GLU A 117 2.29 -13.84 1.92
CA GLU A 117 1.59 -13.09 2.94
C GLU A 117 2.58 -12.40 3.90
N LEU A 118 2.23 -11.20 4.36
CA LEU A 118 2.91 -10.48 5.42
C LEU A 118 2.29 -10.84 6.77
N GLY A 119 3.09 -11.39 7.68
CA GLY A 119 2.70 -11.60 9.07
C GLY A 119 2.97 -10.39 9.96
N PHE A 120 2.02 -10.05 10.84
CA PHE A 120 2.16 -8.93 11.77
C PHE A 120 1.30 -9.11 13.03
N MET A 121 1.69 -8.41 14.10
CA MET A 121 0.90 -8.32 15.32
C MET A 121 -0.11 -7.16 15.21
N ALA A 122 -1.39 -7.48 15.02
CA ALA A 122 -2.46 -6.51 14.86
C ALA A 122 -2.63 -5.65 16.12
N GLY A 123 -2.61 -4.34 15.94
CA GLY A 123 -2.92 -3.38 17.00
C GLY A 123 -4.40 -3.04 17.07
N LYS A 124 -4.96 -2.97 18.30
CA LYS A 124 -6.33 -2.48 18.58
C LYS A 124 -7.46 -3.34 17.97
N THR A 125 -7.43 -4.66 18.15
CA THR A 125 -8.49 -5.60 17.72
C THR A 125 -9.72 -5.61 18.65
N GLY A 126 -10.06 -4.48 19.28
CA GLY A 126 -11.21 -4.37 20.18
C GLY A 126 -10.95 -4.81 21.63
N ASN A 127 -10.03 -5.75 21.87
CA ASN A 127 -9.59 -6.14 23.22
C ASN A 127 -8.28 -5.43 23.58
N ARG A 128 -8.30 -4.54 24.59
CA ARG A 128 -7.18 -3.62 24.93
C ARG A 128 -5.87 -4.30 25.33
N HIS A 129 -5.84 -5.63 25.53
CA HIS A 129 -4.72 -6.34 26.13
C HIS A 129 -4.11 -7.50 25.29
N ALA A 130 -4.74 -7.93 24.19
CA ALA A 130 -4.21 -9.01 23.35
C ALA A 130 -3.95 -8.50 21.93
N LYS A 131 -2.69 -8.51 21.49
CA LYS A 131 -2.34 -8.38 20.07
C LYS A 131 -2.55 -9.74 19.43
N GLU A 132 -3.31 -9.77 18.35
CA GLU A 132 -3.52 -10.99 17.56
C GLU A 132 -2.49 -11.04 16.42
N PHE A 133 -1.95 -12.22 16.17
CA PHE A 133 -1.09 -12.43 15.00
C PHE A 133 -1.98 -12.68 13.78
N LEU A 134 -1.81 -11.87 12.74
CA LEU A 134 -2.57 -11.96 11.50
C LEU A 134 -1.61 -11.99 10.31
N THR A 135 -2.09 -12.53 9.20
CA THR A 135 -1.42 -12.48 7.91
C THR A 135 -2.31 -11.78 6.88
N VAL A 136 -1.69 -11.14 5.88
CA VAL A 136 -2.40 -10.56 4.73
C VAL A 136 -1.63 -10.80 3.45
N PRO A 137 -2.30 -11.04 2.31
CA PRO A 137 -1.62 -11.28 1.05
C PRO A 137 -0.83 -10.04 0.60
N ILE A 138 0.34 -10.27 0.02
CA ILE A 138 1.24 -9.23 -0.47
C ILE A 138 1.73 -9.53 -1.88
N PRO A 139 1.98 -8.50 -2.70
CA PRO A 139 2.63 -8.70 -3.99
C PRO A 139 4.03 -9.31 -3.83
N THR A 140 4.47 -10.12 -4.80
CA THR A 140 5.82 -10.71 -4.84
C THR A 140 6.93 -9.65 -4.72
N LEU A 141 6.69 -8.43 -5.20
CA LEU A 141 7.60 -7.30 -5.01
C LEU A 141 7.85 -7.02 -3.51
N VAL A 142 6.80 -6.97 -2.69
CA VAL A 142 6.93 -6.74 -1.24
C VAL A 142 7.64 -7.93 -0.59
N ALA A 143 7.31 -9.16 -1.00
CA ALA A 143 7.99 -10.35 -0.50
C ALA A 143 9.50 -10.30 -0.74
N LYS A 144 9.94 -9.86 -1.94
CA LYS A 144 11.36 -9.65 -2.28
C LYS A 144 12.03 -8.63 -1.36
N LEU A 145 11.39 -7.51 -1.08
CA LEU A 145 11.93 -6.49 -0.18
C LEU A 145 12.04 -6.99 1.26
N LEU A 146 11.05 -7.74 1.75
CA LEU A 146 11.12 -8.38 3.07
C LEU A 146 12.25 -9.39 3.12
N TRP A 147 12.43 -10.18 2.05
CA TRP A 147 13.51 -11.15 1.96
C TRP A 147 14.91 -10.49 2.00
N ASP A 148 15.10 -9.39 1.27
CA ASP A 148 16.35 -8.62 1.33
C ASP A 148 16.63 -8.09 2.75
N LEU A 149 15.60 -7.59 3.44
CA LEU A 149 15.72 -7.16 4.83
C LEU A 149 16.07 -8.31 5.77
N LYS A 150 15.51 -9.51 5.54
CA LYS A 150 15.86 -10.73 6.30
C LYS A 150 17.32 -11.13 6.08
N ILE A 151 17.78 -11.13 4.83
CA ILE A 151 19.20 -11.41 4.52
C ILE A 151 20.10 -10.39 5.23
N PHE A 152 19.76 -9.11 5.16
CA PHE A 152 20.51 -8.04 5.79
C PHE A 152 20.53 -8.19 7.32
N HIS A 153 19.40 -8.52 7.93
CA HIS A 153 19.27 -8.81 9.35
C HIS A 153 20.13 -10.02 9.75
N HIS A 154 20.00 -11.15 9.06
CA HIS A 154 20.78 -12.36 9.36
C HIS A 154 22.29 -12.15 9.20
N ALA A 155 22.73 -11.30 8.25
CA ALA A 155 24.13 -10.92 8.15
C ALA A 155 24.62 -10.22 9.43
N PHE A 156 23.88 -9.25 9.94
CA PHE A 156 24.23 -8.55 11.19
C PHE A 156 24.25 -9.49 12.41
N VAL A 157 23.29 -10.42 12.49
CA VAL A 157 23.25 -11.43 13.56
C VAL A 157 24.46 -12.36 13.47
N ARG A 158 24.79 -12.86 12.27
CA ARG A 158 25.92 -13.77 12.03
C ARG A 158 27.26 -13.12 12.40
N GLU A 159 27.44 -11.85 12.07
CA GLU A 159 28.65 -11.09 12.42
C GLU A 159 28.67 -10.63 13.89
N GLY A 160 27.67 -10.99 14.70
CA GLY A 160 27.60 -10.64 16.13
C GLY A 160 27.33 -9.15 16.40
N LEU A 161 26.81 -8.41 15.41
CA LEU A 161 26.54 -6.97 15.50
C LEU A 161 25.21 -6.65 16.18
N MET A 162 24.30 -7.63 16.28
CA MET A 162 23.03 -7.51 16.99
C MET A 162 22.48 -8.90 17.40
N PRO A 163 21.60 -8.98 18.41
CA PRO A 163 20.93 -10.24 18.77
C PRO A 163 19.89 -10.65 17.73
N ALA A 164 19.57 -11.95 17.69
CA ALA A 164 18.64 -12.53 16.73
C ALA A 164 17.19 -12.04 16.89
N ASP A 165 16.78 -11.69 18.11
CA ASP A 165 15.42 -11.19 18.42
C ASP A 165 15.20 -9.71 18.07
N MET A 166 16.19 -9.04 17.47
CA MET A 166 16.04 -7.67 17.00
C MET A 166 14.93 -7.59 15.93
N PRO A 167 14.05 -6.56 15.92
CA PRO A 167 13.07 -6.41 14.86
C PRO A 167 13.70 -6.36 13.47
N LEU A 168 12.97 -6.85 12.46
CA LEU A 168 13.38 -6.85 11.04
C LEU A 168 13.82 -5.46 10.60
N PHE A 169 13.06 -4.43 11.00
CA PHE A 169 13.41 -3.03 10.77
C PHE A 169 14.30 -2.52 11.90
N PHE A 170 15.61 -2.53 11.66
CA PHE A 170 16.59 -1.90 12.52
C PHE A 170 17.26 -0.72 11.83
N TYR A 171 17.98 0.09 12.62
CA TYR A 171 18.70 1.26 12.17
C TYR A 171 20.16 1.14 12.56
N VAL A 172 21.04 1.32 11.58
CA VAL A 172 22.49 1.40 11.80
C VAL A 172 22.86 2.85 12.09
N GLY A 173 23.51 3.09 13.23
CA GLY A 173 23.95 4.43 13.62
C GLY A 173 25.09 4.95 12.75
N ALA A 174 24.96 6.16 12.19
CA ALA A 174 26.02 6.78 11.37
C ALA A 174 27.35 6.97 12.11
N LYS A 175 27.32 7.15 13.44
CA LYS A 175 28.50 7.53 14.21
C LYS A 175 29.31 6.36 14.73
N ASN A 176 28.64 5.29 15.11
CA ASN A 176 29.20 4.16 15.83
C ASN A 176 28.86 2.82 15.17
N VAL A 177 28.14 2.86 14.03
CA VAL A 177 27.70 1.69 13.27
C VAL A 177 26.92 0.69 14.15
N THR A 178 26.33 1.16 15.25
CA THR A 178 25.56 0.28 16.13
C THR A 178 24.19 0.03 15.53
N ALA A 179 23.81 -1.23 15.42
CA ALA A 179 22.44 -1.63 15.12
C ALA A 179 21.55 -1.42 16.34
N ARG A 180 20.39 -0.84 16.13
CA ARG A 180 19.34 -0.70 17.15
C ARG A 180 17.97 -0.81 16.49
N PRO A 181 16.92 -1.18 17.23
CA PRO A 181 15.57 -1.18 16.68
C PRO A 181 15.22 0.20 16.10
N MET A 182 14.57 0.20 14.95
CA MET A 182 14.13 1.44 14.33
C MET A 182 13.05 2.09 15.23
N SER A 183 13.24 3.37 15.56
CA SER A 183 12.22 4.17 16.26
C SER A 183 11.33 4.90 15.24
N PRO A 184 10.16 5.43 15.66
CA PRO A 184 9.35 6.28 14.79
C PRO A 184 10.12 7.45 14.18
N SER A 185 11.08 8.02 14.93
CA SER A 185 11.96 9.08 14.44
C SER A 185 12.89 8.61 13.33
N THR A 186 13.64 7.50 13.51
CA THR A 186 14.55 7.00 12.47
C THR A 186 13.82 6.47 11.25
N TYR A 187 12.64 5.87 11.44
CA TYR A 187 11.74 5.48 10.36
C TYR A 187 11.37 6.70 9.51
N ASN A 188 10.93 7.77 10.16
CA ASN A 188 10.58 9.02 9.50
C ASN A 188 11.79 9.71 8.88
N SER A 189 13.00 9.56 9.43
CA SER A 189 14.24 10.05 8.82
C SER A 189 14.55 9.34 7.51
N CYS A 190 14.35 8.01 7.42
CA CYS A 190 14.53 7.26 6.17
C CYS A 190 13.51 7.72 5.11
N LEU A 191 12.23 7.89 5.51
CA LEU A 191 11.22 8.47 4.62
C LEU A 191 11.55 9.90 4.17
N THR A 192 12.10 10.72 5.06
CA THR A 192 12.56 12.07 4.70
C THR A 192 13.72 12.02 3.71
N ALA A 193 14.69 11.12 3.91
CA ALA A 193 15.85 10.98 3.02
C ALA A 193 15.43 10.62 1.59
N ILE A 194 14.49 9.67 1.42
CA ILE A 194 13.97 9.34 0.08
C ILE A 194 13.18 10.51 -0.54
N CYS A 195 12.36 11.24 0.24
CA CYS A 195 11.65 12.41 -0.28
C CYS A 195 12.61 13.52 -0.76
N ASP A 196 13.71 13.77 -0.04
CA ASP A 196 14.74 14.71 -0.42
C ASP A 196 15.50 14.26 -1.68
N TYR A 197 15.73 12.96 -1.78
CA TYR A 197 16.40 12.34 -2.92
C TYR A 197 15.55 12.43 -4.19
N THR A 198 14.27 12.02 -4.13
CA THR A 198 13.33 12.03 -5.27
C THR A 198 12.69 13.39 -5.54
N GLN A 199 13.01 14.40 -4.73
CA GLN A 199 12.53 15.76 -4.87
C GLN A 199 10.99 15.86 -4.86
N THR A 200 10.34 15.31 -3.84
CA THR A 200 8.87 15.45 -3.69
C THR A 200 8.41 16.91 -3.81
N PRO A 201 7.20 17.20 -4.30
CA PRO A 201 6.78 18.57 -4.59
C PRO A 201 6.94 19.51 -3.39
N THR A 202 7.15 20.78 -3.68
CA THR A 202 7.26 21.84 -2.68
C THR A 202 6.10 22.81 -2.80
N ILE A 203 5.67 23.37 -1.66
CA ILE A 203 4.67 24.42 -1.59
C ILE A 203 5.22 25.62 -0.85
N GLU A 204 4.75 26.81 -1.22
CA GLU A 204 5.02 28.01 -0.46
C GLU A 204 3.96 28.17 0.63
N LEU A 205 4.41 28.24 1.88
CA LEU A 205 3.56 28.53 3.04
C LEU A 205 4.24 29.63 3.84
N ASN A 206 3.53 30.73 4.09
CA ASN A 206 4.01 31.84 4.90
C ASN A 206 5.37 32.40 4.42
N GLY A 207 5.56 32.52 3.10
CA GLY A 207 6.80 33.03 2.50
C GLY A 207 8.00 32.08 2.61
N ARG A 208 7.78 30.80 2.92
CA ARG A 208 8.82 29.76 2.98
C ARG A 208 8.44 28.56 2.11
N VAL A 209 9.45 28.00 1.46
CA VAL A 209 9.28 26.77 0.67
C VAL A 209 9.34 25.56 1.60
N HIS A 210 8.26 24.78 1.61
CA HIS A 210 8.14 23.53 2.36
C HIS A 210 8.06 22.36 1.40
N ARG A 211 8.80 21.27 1.69
CA ARG A 211 8.74 20.02 0.94
C ARG A 211 7.70 19.07 1.54
N PHE A 212 6.94 18.37 0.70
CA PHE A 212 6.05 17.32 1.16
C PHE A 212 6.82 16.09 1.61
N TYR A 213 6.76 15.79 2.91
CA TYR A 213 7.30 14.56 3.48
C TYR A 213 6.18 13.58 3.76
N VAL A 214 6.13 12.49 2.99
CA VAL A 214 5.14 11.43 3.16
C VAL A 214 5.46 10.62 4.41
N ARG A 215 4.41 10.20 5.14
CA ARG A 215 4.52 9.44 6.39
C ARG A 215 3.73 8.15 6.29
N GLN A 216 4.01 7.19 7.17
CA GLN A 216 3.36 5.87 7.13
C GLN A 216 1.83 5.94 7.13
N HIS A 217 1.26 6.87 7.89
CA HIS A 217 -0.19 7.06 7.89
C HIS A 217 -0.74 7.43 6.49
N GLN A 218 0.00 8.23 5.72
CA GLN A 218 -0.39 8.61 4.36
C GLN A 218 -0.31 7.42 3.40
N PHE A 219 0.67 6.53 3.55
CA PHE A 219 0.72 5.30 2.76
C PHE A 219 -0.44 4.35 3.07
N ARG A 220 -0.83 4.24 4.34
CA ARG A 220 -2.02 3.47 4.73
C ARG A 220 -3.31 4.06 4.12
N ARG A 221 -3.45 5.39 4.13
CA ARG A 221 -4.57 6.07 3.46
C ARG A 221 -4.55 5.83 1.96
N PHE A 222 -3.37 5.96 1.34
CA PHE A 222 -3.16 5.70 -0.08
C PHE A 222 -3.60 4.29 -0.47
N PHE A 223 -3.18 3.27 0.28
CA PHE A 223 -3.63 1.90 0.04
C PHE A 223 -5.16 1.79 0.07
N ALA A 224 -5.81 2.32 1.12
CA ALA A 224 -7.25 2.25 1.26
C ALA A 224 -7.98 2.95 0.09
N MET A 225 -7.50 4.12 -0.33
CA MET A 225 -8.05 4.84 -1.49
C MET A 225 -7.91 4.03 -2.78
N VAL A 226 -6.71 3.53 -3.08
CA VAL A 226 -6.46 2.77 -4.32
C VAL A 226 -7.21 1.45 -4.34
N PHE A 227 -7.24 0.73 -3.21
CA PHE A 227 -8.00 -0.50 -3.06
C PHE A 227 -9.49 -0.25 -3.30
N PHE A 228 -10.06 0.76 -2.63
CA PHE A 228 -11.48 1.09 -2.78
C PHE A 228 -11.82 1.57 -4.20
N ALA A 229 -10.95 2.37 -4.83
CA ALA A 229 -11.12 2.78 -6.23
C ALA A 229 -11.11 1.58 -7.20
N SER A 230 -10.34 0.54 -6.89
CA SER A 230 -10.19 -0.63 -7.77
C SER A 230 -11.30 -1.67 -7.58
N ALA A 231 -11.62 -1.98 -6.32
CA ALA A 231 -12.50 -3.09 -5.95
C ALA A 231 -13.93 -2.64 -5.57
N GLY A 232 -14.11 -1.36 -5.29
CA GLY A 232 -15.40 -0.78 -4.89
C GLY A 232 -15.96 -1.39 -3.61
N PHE A 233 -17.28 -1.54 -3.57
CA PHE A 233 -18.01 -2.02 -2.39
C PHE A 233 -17.95 -3.55 -2.19
N LYS A 234 -17.63 -4.32 -3.24
CA LYS A 234 -17.68 -5.79 -3.23
C LYS A 234 -16.65 -6.41 -2.29
N ASP A 235 -15.48 -5.79 -2.18
CA ASP A 235 -14.34 -6.32 -1.41
C ASP A 235 -14.04 -5.50 -0.14
N LEU A 236 -15.06 -4.85 0.45
CA LEU A 236 -14.89 -4.12 1.70
C LEU A 236 -14.42 -5.02 2.85
N ASP A 237 -14.83 -6.28 2.88
CA ASP A 237 -14.38 -7.23 3.90
C ASP A 237 -12.89 -7.59 3.73
N ALA A 238 -12.42 -7.75 2.49
CA ALA A 238 -10.99 -7.93 2.22
C ALA A 238 -10.20 -6.69 2.67
N LEU A 239 -10.69 -5.48 2.37
CA LEU A 239 -10.05 -4.25 2.86
C LEU A 239 -10.07 -4.16 4.40
N ARG A 240 -11.13 -4.63 5.06
CA ARG A 240 -11.23 -4.71 6.52
C ARG A 240 -10.11 -5.59 7.09
N ALA A 241 -9.89 -6.76 6.50
CA ALA A 241 -8.80 -7.67 6.86
C ALA A 241 -7.42 -7.01 6.62
N PHE A 242 -7.22 -6.36 5.47
CA PHE A 242 -6.02 -5.57 5.17
C PHE A 242 -5.79 -4.41 6.13
N MET A 243 -6.82 -3.86 6.74
CA MET A 243 -6.66 -2.77 7.70
C MET A 243 -6.56 -3.28 9.14
N GLY A 244 -6.88 -4.55 9.41
CA GLY A 244 -6.99 -5.07 10.77
C GLY A 244 -8.01 -4.27 11.58
N HIS A 245 -9.13 -3.89 10.95
CA HIS A 245 -10.26 -3.24 11.62
C HIS A 245 -11.24 -4.32 12.10
N SER A 246 -11.72 -4.19 13.34
CA SER A 246 -12.68 -5.14 13.92
C SER A 246 -14.10 -4.97 13.34
N ASP A 247 -14.40 -3.82 12.76
CA ASP A 247 -15.75 -3.43 12.33
C ASP A 247 -15.71 -2.75 10.95
N ILE A 248 -16.62 -3.17 10.09
CA ILE A 248 -16.75 -2.68 8.71
C ILE A 248 -17.35 -1.27 8.65
N GLN A 249 -18.16 -0.86 9.63
CA GLN A 249 -18.68 0.52 9.71
C GLN A 249 -17.55 1.50 9.99
N HIS A 250 -16.69 1.18 10.97
CA HIS A 250 -15.47 1.95 11.25
C HIS A 250 -14.53 2.01 10.05
N LEU A 251 -14.43 0.95 9.24
CA LEU A 251 -13.71 0.97 7.98
C LEU A 251 -14.35 1.95 6.99
N TYR A 252 -15.66 1.90 6.77
CA TYR A 252 -16.31 2.74 5.78
C TYR A 252 -16.23 4.23 6.14
N THR A 253 -16.42 4.59 7.41
CA THR A 253 -16.19 5.98 7.87
C THR A 253 -14.76 6.42 7.57
N TYR A 254 -13.77 5.56 7.84
CA TYR A 254 -12.39 5.86 7.50
C TYR A 254 -12.19 6.07 5.99
N ILE A 255 -12.75 5.20 5.13
CA ILE A 255 -12.66 5.33 3.67
C ILE A 255 -13.23 6.68 3.21
N VAL A 256 -14.41 7.05 3.70
CA VAL A 256 -15.07 8.31 3.34
C VAL A 256 -14.26 9.53 3.80
N GLU A 257 -13.62 9.47 4.97
CA GLU A 257 -12.76 10.54 5.46
C GLU A 257 -11.48 10.72 4.66
N VAL A 258 -10.92 9.62 4.14
CA VAL A 258 -9.60 9.64 3.50
C VAL A 258 -9.66 9.81 1.99
N THR A 259 -10.76 9.40 1.37
CA THR A 259 -10.96 9.35 -0.08
C THR A 259 -11.55 10.65 -0.62
N PRO A 260 -10.98 11.25 -1.69
CA PRO A 260 -11.59 12.40 -2.34
C PRO A 260 -13.03 12.14 -2.79
N GLY A 261 -13.91 13.13 -2.64
CA GLY A 261 -15.32 12.99 -3.00
C GLY A 261 -15.57 12.56 -4.45
N ALA A 262 -14.75 13.04 -5.39
CA ALA A 262 -14.83 12.66 -6.80
C ALA A 262 -14.55 11.16 -7.02
N MET A 263 -13.54 10.59 -6.34
CA MET A 263 -13.25 9.16 -6.40
C MET A 263 -14.38 8.33 -5.77
N LEU A 264 -14.99 8.81 -4.68
CA LEU A 264 -16.18 8.17 -4.11
C LEU A 264 -17.37 8.20 -5.09
N GLN A 265 -17.56 9.30 -5.83
CA GLN A 265 -18.60 9.42 -6.84
C GLN A 265 -18.37 8.46 -8.01
N GLU A 266 -17.14 8.36 -8.51
CA GLU A 266 -16.76 7.43 -9.58
C GLU A 266 -17.05 5.98 -9.20
N VAL A 267 -16.60 5.55 -8.02
CA VAL A 267 -16.86 4.18 -7.51
C VAL A 267 -18.36 3.91 -7.37
N LYS A 268 -19.13 4.90 -6.90
CA LYS A 268 -20.60 4.78 -6.79
C LYS A 268 -21.26 4.68 -8.16
N ALA A 269 -20.89 5.54 -9.10
CA ALA A 269 -21.41 5.54 -10.46
C ALA A 269 -21.17 4.19 -11.13
N ARG A 270 -19.91 3.71 -11.09
CA ARG A 270 -19.54 2.39 -11.61
C ARG A 270 -20.33 1.25 -10.96
N THR A 271 -20.44 1.25 -9.63
CA THR A 271 -21.19 0.21 -8.90
C THR A 271 -22.67 0.20 -9.28
N LEU A 272 -23.28 1.38 -9.44
CA LEU A 272 -24.67 1.52 -9.88
C LEU A 272 -24.84 1.08 -11.33
N THR A 273 -23.92 1.42 -12.23
CA THR A 273 -23.95 0.98 -13.63
C THR A 273 -23.91 -0.53 -13.72
N GLU A 274 -22.94 -1.17 -13.05
CA GLU A 274 -22.83 -2.63 -13.00
C GLU A 274 -24.12 -3.28 -12.47
N ALA A 275 -24.70 -2.74 -11.39
CA ALA A 275 -25.91 -3.27 -10.78
C ALA A 275 -27.22 -2.97 -11.53
N ALA A 276 -27.28 -1.89 -12.31
CA ALA A 276 -28.43 -1.57 -13.15
C ALA A 276 -28.46 -2.45 -14.41
N LEU A 277 -27.27 -2.82 -14.91
CA LEU A 277 -27.09 -3.55 -16.15
C LEU A 277 -27.07 -5.08 -15.98
N ALA A 278 -26.40 -5.58 -14.94
CA ALA A 278 -26.57 -6.94 -14.48
C ALA A 278 -27.86 -6.98 -13.65
N GLU A 279 -28.77 -7.92 -13.86
CA GLU A 279 -29.99 -8.09 -13.05
C GLU A 279 -29.67 -8.57 -11.61
N SER A 280 -28.66 -8.00 -10.97
CA SER A 280 -28.17 -8.37 -9.66
C SER A 280 -29.10 -7.82 -8.59
N PRO A 281 -29.79 -8.67 -7.80
CA PRO A 281 -30.69 -8.23 -6.74
C PRO A 281 -29.94 -7.69 -5.50
N THR A 282 -28.63 -7.49 -5.58
CA THR A 282 -27.76 -7.17 -4.44
C THR A 282 -27.85 -5.74 -3.95
N ILE A 283 -28.42 -4.81 -4.74
CA ILE A 283 -28.59 -3.40 -4.34
C ILE A 283 -30.07 -3.10 -4.16
N GLU A 284 -30.46 -2.69 -2.95
CA GLU A 284 -31.84 -2.27 -2.68
C GLU A 284 -32.20 -1.00 -3.44
N ASN A 285 -33.45 -0.93 -3.90
CA ASN A 285 -34.01 0.17 -4.71
C ASN A 285 -33.39 0.39 -6.10
N ILE A 286 -32.50 -0.50 -6.57
CA ILE A 286 -31.92 -0.39 -7.93
C ILE A 286 -32.99 -0.44 -9.03
N ASN A 287 -34.08 -1.20 -8.82
CA ASN A 287 -35.20 -1.29 -9.76
C ASN A 287 -35.94 0.04 -9.96
N VAL A 288 -36.02 0.87 -8.92
CA VAL A 288 -36.63 2.20 -9.01
C VAL A 288 -35.77 3.11 -9.88
N LEU A 289 -34.45 3.04 -9.68
CA LEU A 289 -33.48 3.78 -10.49
C LEU A 289 -33.50 3.30 -11.95
N LYS A 290 -33.56 1.98 -12.20
CA LYS A 290 -33.66 1.42 -13.55
C LYS A 290 -34.91 1.91 -14.29
N ARG A 291 -36.07 1.97 -13.63
CA ARG A 291 -37.30 2.54 -14.21
C ARG A 291 -37.12 4.02 -14.57
N PHE A 292 -36.56 4.81 -13.66
CA PHE A 292 -36.30 6.23 -13.91
C PHE A 292 -35.36 6.44 -15.10
N LEU A 293 -34.29 5.65 -15.21
CA LEU A 293 -33.37 5.69 -16.35
C LEU A 293 -34.06 5.32 -17.67
N CYS A 294 -34.91 4.29 -17.67
CA CYS A 294 -35.73 3.92 -18.82
C CYS A 294 -36.67 5.06 -19.25
N GLU A 295 -37.34 5.71 -18.30
CA GLU A 295 -38.26 6.83 -18.55
C GLU A 295 -37.54 8.05 -19.14
N VAL A 296 -36.41 8.45 -18.56
CA VAL A 296 -35.62 9.61 -19.04
C VAL A 296 -35.09 9.40 -20.45
N ASN A 297 -34.71 8.18 -20.79
CA ASN A 297 -34.09 7.85 -22.07
C ASN A 297 -35.08 7.31 -23.12
N ASN A 298 -36.38 7.21 -22.82
CA ASN A 298 -37.40 6.60 -23.67
C ASN A 298 -37.06 5.15 -24.10
N VAL A 299 -36.51 4.34 -23.19
CA VAL A 299 -36.15 2.93 -23.42
C VAL A 299 -37.03 2.02 -22.57
N HIS A 300 -37.43 0.86 -23.08
CA HIS A 300 -38.33 -0.06 -22.36
C HIS A 300 -37.61 -0.96 -21.35
N ASP A 301 -36.35 -1.32 -21.61
CA ASP A 301 -35.57 -2.18 -20.71
C ASP A 301 -34.07 -1.90 -20.82
N LEU A 302 -33.36 -2.11 -19.71
CA LEU A 302 -31.93 -1.91 -19.53
C LEU A 302 -31.33 -3.26 -19.14
N THR A 303 -30.85 -4.02 -20.12
CA THR A 303 -30.23 -5.33 -19.89
C THR A 303 -28.95 -5.47 -20.70
N LEU A 304 -27.84 -5.87 -20.05
CA LEU A 304 -26.65 -6.32 -20.77
C LEU A 304 -26.96 -7.65 -21.46
N LYS A 305 -26.94 -7.66 -22.79
CA LYS A 305 -27.06 -8.89 -23.58
C LYS A 305 -25.70 -9.27 -24.14
N ASP A 306 -25.31 -10.51 -23.91
CA ASP A 306 -24.11 -11.05 -24.53
C ASP A 306 -24.27 -11.11 -26.07
N VAL A 307 -23.14 -11.13 -26.78
CA VAL A 307 -23.12 -11.14 -28.25
C VAL A 307 -23.88 -12.35 -28.83
N SER A 308 -23.89 -13.46 -28.10
CA SER A 308 -24.62 -14.69 -28.44
C SER A 308 -26.13 -14.48 -28.40
N SER A 309 -26.66 -13.87 -27.34
CA SER A 309 -28.07 -13.54 -27.19
C SER A 309 -28.52 -12.49 -28.20
N LEU A 310 -27.69 -11.47 -28.46
CA LEU A 310 -27.94 -10.49 -29.53
C LEU A 310 -28.05 -11.17 -30.90
N LYS A 311 -27.12 -12.07 -31.25
CA LYS A 311 -27.19 -12.86 -32.50
C LYS A 311 -28.46 -13.71 -32.58
N SER A 312 -28.90 -14.28 -31.46
CA SER A 312 -30.14 -15.08 -31.41
C SER A 312 -31.40 -14.24 -31.60
N ILE A 313 -31.41 -13.01 -31.09
CA ILE A 313 -32.52 -12.07 -31.21
C ILE A 313 -32.56 -11.52 -32.64
N LEU A 314 -31.41 -11.13 -33.19
CA LEU A 314 -31.28 -10.67 -34.57
C LEU A 314 -31.70 -11.77 -35.57
N ARG A 315 -31.30 -13.03 -35.35
CA ARG A 315 -31.74 -14.17 -36.17
C ARG A 315 -33.25 -14.42 -36.10
N ARG A 316 -33.86 -14.23 -34.92
CA ARG A 316 -35.32 -14.37 -34.76
C ARG A 316 -36.07 -13.22 -35.44
N ALA A 317 -35.58 -11.99 -35.30
CA ALA A 317 -36.15 -10.81 -35.95
C ALA A 317 -36.01 -10.86 -37.49
N SER A 318 -34.89 -11.36 -38.00
CA SER A 318 -34.68 -11.52 -39.45
C SER A 318 -35.47 -12.67 -40.06
N ALA A 319 -35.94 -13.63 -39.25
CA ALA A 319 -36.80 -14.72 -39.71
C ALA A 319 -38.28 -14.31 -39.81
N SER A 320 -38.70 -13.23 -39.15
CA SER A 320 -40.11 -12.80 -39.09
C SER A 320 -40.51 -11.70 -40.09
N CYS A 321 -39.56 -10.97 -40.69
CA CYS A 321 -39.88 -9.92 -41.68
C CYS A 321 -38.88 -9.93 -42.84
N GLY A 322 -39.39 -10.04 -44.07
CA GLY A 322 -38.63 -9.90 -45.32
C GLY A 322 -38.31 -8.45 -45.69
N GLU A 323 -38.06 -7.58 -44.71
CA GLU A 323 -37.63 -6.19 -44.94
C GLU A 323 -36.26 -5.94 -44.29
N GLN A 324 -35.43 -5.16 -44.98
CA GLN A 324 -34.12 -4.71 -44.51
C GLN A 324 -34.29 -3.95 -43.18
N LEU A 325 -33.67 -4.48 -42.12
CA LEU A 325 -33.68 -3.88 -40.78
C LEU A 325 -33.21 -2.42 -40.83
N ARG A 326 -34.07 -1.48 -40.40
CA ARG A 326 -33.60 -0.23 -39.80
C ARG A 326 -32.97 -0.57 -38.46
N SER A 327 -31.73 -0.14 -38.26
CA SER A 327 -30.88 -0.39 -37.08
C SER A 327 -31.27 0.41 -35.83
N ASP A 328 -32.39 1.12 -35.84
CA ASP A 328 -32.70 2.14 -34.83
C ASP A 328 -33.47 1.55 -33.65
N ILE A 329 -32.96 0.48 -33.03
CA ILE A 329 -33.39 0.12 -31.67
C ILE A 329 -32.58 1.00 -30.73
N PRO A 330 -33.20 1.93 -29.98
CA PRO A 330 -32.47 2.71 -28.99
C PRO A 330 -31.98 1.75 -27.90
N SER A 331 -30.69 1.45 -27.89
CA SER A 331 -30.03 0.74 -26.81
C SER A 331 -29.10 1.70 -26.11
N LEU A 332 -29.29 1.89 -24.80
CA LEU A 332 -28.33 2.63 -23.98
C LEU A 332 -27.03 1.85 -23.94
N SER A 333 -25.92 2.50 -24.29
CA SER A 333 -24.60 1.94 -24.05
C SER A 333 -24.28 1.96 -22.56
N GLU A 334 -23.31 1.15 -22.13
CA GLU A 334 -22.81 1.19 -20.75
C GLU A 334 -22.32 2.59 -20.37
N THR A 335 -21.69 3.30 -21.31
CA THR A 335 -21.25 4.69 -21.15
C THR A 335 -22.44 5.63 -20.91
N ASP A 336 -23.53 5.50 -21.67
CA ASP A 336 -24.71 6.36 -21.49
C ASP A 336 -25.35 6.16 -20.11
N VAL A 337 -25.36 4.91 -19.61
CA VAL A 337 -25.86 4.59 -18.27
C VAL A 337 -24.96 5.19 -17.20
N TYR A 338 -23.63 5.05 -17.37
CA TYR A 338 -22.65 5.63 -16.47
C TYR A 338 -22.77 7.16 -16.39
N ASP A 339 -22.79 7.86 -17.51
CA ASP A 339 -22.84 9.32 -17.57
C ASP A 339 -24.12 9.87 -16.92
N ASN A 340 -25.26 9.20 -17.15
CA ASN A 340 -26.53 9.55 -16.50
C ASN A 340 -26.47 9.37 -14.98
N LEU A 341 -25.89 8.27 -14.50
CA LEU A 341 -25.76 7.99 -13.07
C LEU A 341 -24.77 8.94 -12.38
N GLU A 342 -23.65 9.24 -13.03
CA GLU A 342 -22.68 10.22 -12.56
C GLU A 342 -23.30 11.62 -12.44
N TYR A 343 -24.11 12.02 -13.42
CA TYR A 343 -24.86 13.28 -13.38
C TYR A 343 -25.83 13.34 -12.19
N LEU A 344 -26.63 12.28 -11.97
CA LEU A 344 -27.57 12.21 -10.85
C LEU A 344 -26.86 12.23 -9.47
N LEU A 345 -25.71 11.56 -9.35
CA LEU A 345 -24.86 11.60 -8.16
C LEU A 345 -24.26 12.98 -7.92
N THR A 346 -23.84 13.67 -8.99
CA THR A 346 -23.28 15.03 -8.94
C THR A 346 -24.32 16.04 -8.47
N LEU A 347 -25.57 15.92 -8.95
CA LEU A 347 -26.70 16.72 -8.50
C LEU A 347 -27.22 16.33 -7.11
N LYS A 348 -26.69 15.25 -6.51
CA LYS A 348 -27.13 14.69 -5.22
C LYS A 348 -28.60 14.27 -5.20
N LEU A 349 -29.19 13.96 -6.36
CA LEU A 349 -30.56 13.45 -6.49
C LEU A 349 -30.64 11.98 -6.08
N ILE A 350 -29.54 11.26 -6.27
CA ILE A 350 -29.35 9.88 -5.80
C ILE A 350 -28.08 9.80 -4.96
N ASP A 351 -28.04 8.84 -4.05
CA ASP A 351 -26.82 8.46 -3.34
C ASP A 351 -26.79 6.95 -3.13
N LEU A 352 -25.61 6.34 -3.26
CA LEU A 352 -25.37 4.95 -2.93
C LEU A 352 -24.66 4.90 -1.57
N GLN A 353 -25.29 4.25 -0.60
CA GLN A 353 -24.74 4.11 0.74
C GLN A 353 -24.79 2.65 1.20
N PRO A 354 -23.76 2.16 1.91
CA PRO A 354 -23.86 0.92 2.65
C PRO A 354 -24.76 1.12 3.86
N ASP A 355 -25.62 0.13 4.10
CA ASP A 355 -26.33 -0.10 5.35
C ASP A 355 -25.68 -1.29 6.06
N PHE A 356 -25.50 -1.15 7.36
CA PHE A 356 -24.71 -2.07 8.18
C PHE A 356 -25.65 -2.86 9.06
N VAL A 357 -25.80 -4.15 8.79
CA VAL A 357 -26.61 -5.05 9.60
C VAL A 357 -25.68 -5.82 10.52
N ARG A 358 -25.94 -5.75 11.82
CA ARG A 358 -25.20 -6.50 12.84
C ARG A 358 -26.10 -7.58 13.40
N VAL A 359 -25.73 -8.83 13.19
CA VAL A 359 -26.39 -10.02 13.75
C VAL A 359 -25.46 -10.63 14.79
N GLU A 360 -25.92 -10.76 16.02
CA GLU A 360 -25.20 -11.42 17.09
C GLU A 360 -25.79 -12.82 17.27
N ASP A 361 -24.99 -13.86 17.04
CA ASP A 361 -25.36 -15.26 17.22
C ASP A 361 -24.45 -15.93 18.28
N ASP A 362 -24.78 -17.17 18.65
CA ASP A 362 -24.02 -17.96 19.64
C ASP A 362 -22.57 -18.26 19.20
N GLN A 363 -22.20 -17.98 17.95
CA GLN A 363 -20.84 -18.12 17.39
C GLN A 363 -20.09 -16.79 17.28
N GLY A 364 -20.75 -15.66 17.59
CA GLY A 364 -20.15 -14.33 17.64
C GLY A 364 -20.96 -13.27 16.88
N ILE A 365 -20.32 -12.14 16.61
CA ILE A 365 -20.94 -11.03 15.88
C ILE A 365 -20.66 -11.22 14.38
N ARG A 366 -21.70 -11.42 13.58
CA ARG A 366 -21.67 -11.30 12.12
C ARG A 366 -22.15 -9.91 11.71
N GLN A 367 -21.36 -9.23 10.89
CA GLN A 367 -21.76 -7.98 10.25
C GLN A 367 -21.93 -8.23 8.76
N ASP A 368 -23.06 -7.82 8.21
CA ASP A 368 -23.34 -7.84 6.79
C ASP A 368 -23.50 -6.40 6.26
N VAL A 369 -23.20 -6.20 4.99
CA VAL A 369 -23.26 -4.90 4.33
C VAL A 369 -24.20 -4.99 3.13
N HIS A 370 -25.29 -4.24 3.20
CA HIS A 370 -26.23 -4.11 2.09
C HIS A 370 -26.08 -2.73 1.45
N LEU A 371 -26.09 -2.65 0.12
CA LEU A 371 -26.05 -1.37 -0.56
C LEU A 371 -27.46 -0.87 -0.81
N ILE A 372 -27.74 0.38 -0.44
CA ILE A 372 -29.04 1.01 -0.62
C ILE A 372 -28.87 2.24 -1.52
N VAL A 373 -29.67 2.32 -2.58
CA VAL A 373 -29.87 3.57 -3.31
C VAL A 373 -30.87 4.42 -2.56
N LYS A 374 -30.43 5.60 -2.09
CA LYS A 374 -31.29 6.62 -1.51
C LYS A 374 -31.65 7.65 -2.56
N LEU A 375 -32.95 7.79 -2.82
CA LEU A 375 -33.51 8.83 -3.67
C LEU A 375 -33.77 10.06 -2.80
N LYS A 376 -33.23 11.21 -3.21
CA LYS A 376 -33.57 12.52 -2.65
C LYS A 376 -34.46 13.23 -3.66
N LEU A 377 -35.71 12.77 -3.74
CA LEU A 377 -36.77 13.44 -4.48
C LEU A 377 -37.31 14.63 -3.69
#